data_AF-A0A382TKD3-F1
#
_entry.id   AF-A0A382TKD3-F1
#
_cell.length_a   1.000
_cell.length_b   1.000
_cell.length_c   1.000
_cell.angle_alpha   90.00
_cell.angle_beta   90.00
_cell.angle_gamma   90.00
#
_symmetry.space_group_name_H-M   'P 1'
#
loop_
_entity.id
_entity.type
_entity.pdbx_description
1 polymer ?
#
loop_
_entity_poly.entity_id
_entity_poly.type
_entity_poly.pdbx_seq_one_letter_code
_entity_poly.pdbx_strand_id
1 'polypeptide(L)' 'MRAAYIQSVGGASGDMLLGALVDLGVSLEDIRAELDKLAITGYSLSARTDVRCEIRGTKVHVQITNNTQMSPVEMLS' A
#
# COMPACT_ATOMS: atom_id res chain seq x y z
N MET A 1 6.96 -20.89 9.08
CA MET A 1 6.00 -19.83 9.46
C MET A 1 6.57 -18.49 9.01
N ARG A 2 5.81 -17.69 8.26
CA ARG A 2 6.18 -16.31 7.91
C ARG A 2 5.28 -15.38 8.71
N ALA A 3 5.84 -14.36 9.36
CA ALA A 3 5.09 -13.43 10.20
C ALA A 3 5.59 -12.00 9.94
N ALA A 4 4.66 -11.06 9.80
CA ALA A 4 4.96 -9.64 9.73
C ALA A 4 4.80 -9.05 11.14
N TYR A 5 5.86 -8.45 11.66
CA TYR A 5 5.82 -7.72 12.92
C TYR A 5 5.71 -6.23 12.61
N ILE A 6 4.62 -5.61 13.06
CA ILE A 6 4.36 -4.18 12.83
C ILE A 6 4.62 -3.44 14.13
N GLN A 7 5.74 -2.73 14.18
CA GLN A 7 6.03 -1.81 15.28
C GLN A 7 5.57 -0.40 14.90
N SER A 8 4.33 -0.06 15.24
CA SER A 8 3.73 1.24 14.93
C SER A 8 4.17 2.32 15.94
N VAL A 9 5.44 2.77 15.86
CA VAL A 9 5.95 3.86 16.71
C VAL A 9 5.35 5.22 16.34
N GLY A 10 4.74 5.34 15.15
CA GLY A 10 4.01 6.54 14.69
C GLY A 10 2.85 6.22 13.74
N GLY A 11 2.31 5.00 13.83
CA GLY A 11 1.42 4.42 12.81
C GLY A 11 2.17 3.61 11.74
N ALA A 12 1.42 2.93 10.88
CA ALA A 12 1.92 2.27 9.68
C ALA A 12 1.07 2.73 8.52
N SER A 13 1.70 3.29 7.48
CA SER A 13 0.95 3.68 6.28
C SER A 13 0.42 2.44 5.56
N GLY A 14 -0.69 2.58 4.84
CA GLY A 14 -1.33 1.45 4.17
C GLY A 14 -0.41 0.73 3.20
N ASP A 15 0.44 1.46 2.47
CA ASP A 15 1.43 0.89 1.54
C ASP A 15 2.54 0.08 2.24
N MET A 16 2.91 0.43 3.49
CA MET A 16 3.83 -0.37 4.31
C MET A 16 3.19 -1.72 4.70
N LEU A 17 1.89 -1.71 5.03
CA LEU A 17 1.16 -2.94 5.35
C LEU A 17 1.02 -3.84 4.11
N LEU A 18 0.68 -3.26 2.95
CA LEU A 18 0.63 -3.99 1.68
C LEU A 18 1.99 -4.59 1.32
N GLY A 19 3.08 -3.83 1.49
CA GLY A 19 4.45 -4.31 1.29
C GLY A 19 4.78 -5.51 2.17
N ALA A 20 4.41 -5.45 3.46
CA ALA A 20 4.61 -6.57 4.39
C ALA A 20 3.83 -7.83 3.97
N LEU A 21 2.59 -7.69 3.47
CA LEU A 21 1.82 -8.82 2.94
C LEU A 21 2.50 -9.46 1.73
N VAL A 22 3.07 -8.65 0.83
CA VAL A 22 3.82 -9.17 -0.32
C VAL A 22 5.08 -9.92 0.14
N ASP A 23 5.81 -9.39 1.12
CA ASP A 23 6.98 -10.07 1.71
C ASP A 23 6.60 -11.39 2.42
N LEU A 24 5.36 -11.52 2.92
CA LEU A 24 4.83 -12.78 3.43
C LEU A 24 4.49 -13.79 2.33
N GLY A 25 4.37 -13.35 1.07
CA GLY A 25 4.08 -14.17 -0.10
C GLY A 25 2.67 -14.01 -0.66
N VAL A 26 1.92 -12.99 -0.22
CA VAL A 26 0.64 -12.63 -0.87
C VAL A 26 0.95 -11.98 -2.21
N SER A 27 0.25 -12.38 -3.27
CA SER A 27 0.45 -11.78 -4.59
C SER A 27 -0.14 -10.36 -4.67
N LEU A 28 0.39 -9.53 -5.57
CA LEU A 28 -0.16 -8.19 -5.77
C LEU A 28 -1.56 -8.25 -6.38
N GLU A 29 -1.83 -9.30 -7.17
CA GLU A 29 -3.11 -9.63 -7.77
C GLU A 29 -4.17 -9.94 -6.71
N ASP A 30 -3.84 -10.75 -5.70
CA ASP A 30 -4.75 -11.05 -4.59
C ASP A 30 -5.09 -9.78 -3.80
N ILE A 31 -4.08 -8.94 -3.52
CA ILE A 31 -4.27 -7.64 -2.88
C ILE A 31 -5.24 -6.78 -3.72
N ARG A 32 -5.06 -6.73 -5.04
CA ARG A 32 -5.93 -5.95 -5.91
C ARG A 32 -7.37 -6.48 -5.90
N ALA A 33 -7.55 -7.79 -5.96
CA ALA A 33 -8.87 -8.42 -5.90
C ALA A 33 -9.62 -8.12 -4.59
N GLU A 34 -8.92 -8.05 -3.46
CA GLU A 34 -9.52 -7.65 -2.18
C GLU A 34 -9.86 -6.16 -2.13
N LEU A 35 -9.03 -5.29 -2.70
CA LEU A 35 -9.29 -3.85 -2.76
C LEU A 35 -10.44 -3.50 -3.71
N ASP A 36 -10.64 -4.26 -4.79
CA ASP A 36 -11.74 -4.08 -5.74
C ASP A 36 -13.11 -4.22 -5.07
N LYS A 37 -13.20 -4.98 -3.98
CA LYS A 37 -14.44 -5.14 -3.18
C LYS A 37 -14.87 -3.83 -2.49
N LEU A 38 -13.95 -2.89 -2.31
CA LEU A 38 -14.24 -1.58 -1.72
C LEU A 38 -14.83 -0.59 -2.74
N ALA A 39 -14.95 -0.98 -4.02
CA ALA A 39 -15.41 -0.12 -5.12
C ALA A 39 -14.60 1.18 -5.28
N ILE A 40 -13.31 1.15 -4.92
CA ILE A 40 -12.39 2.28 -5.06
C ILE A 40 -11.75 2.20 -6.46
N THR A 41 -11.74 3.31 -7.19
CA THR A 41 -11.15 3.40 -8.53
C THR A 41 -10.15 4.57 -8.62
N GLY A 42 -9.47 4.72 -9.76
CA GLY A 42 -8.56 5.85 -9.99
C GLY A 42 -7.21 5.72 -9.30
N TYR A 43 -6.75 4.50 -9.03
CA TYR A 43 -5.40 4.22 -8.57
C TYR A 43 -4.80 3.03 -9.31
N SER A 44 -3.48 2.92 -9.25
CA SER A 44 -2.72 1.76 -9.71
C SER A 44 -1.76 1.32 -8.61
N LEU A 45 -1.49 0.01 -8.57
CA LEU A 45 -0.53 -0.59 -7.65
C LEU A 45 0.66 -1.10 -8.44
N SER A 46 1.85 -0.88 -7.89
CA SER A 46 3.07 -1.58 -8.29
C SER A 46 3.82 -2.04 -7.05
N ALA A 47 4.55 -3.13 -7.16
CA ALA A 47 5.41 -3.62 -6.10
C ALA A 47 6.84 -3.72 -6.64
N ARG A 48 7.81 -3.29 -5.84
CA ARG A 48 9.23 -3.48 -6.14
C ARG A 48 9.97 -3.80 -4.86
N THR A 49 10.97 -4.66 -4.95
CA THR A 49 11.96 -4.79 -3.87
C THR A 49 12.78 -3.51 -3.82
N ASP A 50 12.92 -2.95 -2.63
CA ASP A 50 13.71 -1.74 -2.37
C ASP A 50 14.63 -2.00 -1.17
N VAL A 51 15.76 -1.29 -1.11
CA VAL A 51 16.69 -1.34 0.03
C VAL A 51 16.88 0.08 0.53
N ARG A 52 16.49 0.33 1.78
CA ARG A 52 16.70 1.62 2.45
C ARG A 52 17.41 1.40 3.77
N CYS A 53 18.46 2.16 4.01
CA CYS A 53 19.28 2.03 5.22
C CYS A 53 19.65 0.56 5.50
N GLU A 54 20.07 -0.16 4.45
CA GLU A 54 20.45 -1.58 4.48
C GLU A 54 19.33 -2.57 4.81
N ILE A 55 18.09 -2.11 4.94
CA ILE A 55 16.92 -2.96 5.15
C ILE A 55 16.25 -3.22 3.79
N ARG A 56 16.19 -4.49 3.39
CA ARG A 56 15.45 -4.94 2.21
C ARG A 56 13.99 -5.20 2.57
N GLY A 57 13.08 -4.71 1.73
CA GLY A 57 11.66 -5.05 1.81
C GLY A 57 10.95 -4.78 0.49
N THR A 58 9.68 -5.16 0.42
CA THR A 58 8.84 -4.79 -0.70
C THR A 58 8.20 -3.42 -0.46
N LYS A 59 8.44 -2.50 -1.39
CA LYS A 59 7.71 -1.23 -1.47
C LYS A 59 6.53 -1.42 -2.42
N VAL A 60 5.33 -1.39 -1.87
CA VAL A 60 4.11 -1.19 -2.67
C VAL A 60 3.95 0.31 -2.93
N HIS A 61 3.68 0.68 -4.17
CA HIS A 61 3.44 2.05 -4.56
C HIS A 61 2.01 2.18 -5.06
N VAL A 62 1.25 3.06 -4.42
CA VAL A 62 -0.10 3.46 -4.82
C VAL A 62 0.02 4.75 -5.60
N GLN A 63 -0.28 4.70 -6.89
CA GLN A 63 -0.25 5.88 -7.76
C GLN A 63 -1.69 6.24 -8.16
N ILE A 64 -2.14 7.43 -7.74
CA ILE A 64 -3.45 7.97 -8.12
C ILE A 64 -3.41 8.42 -9.57
N THR A 65 -4.40 8.01 -10.36
CA THR A 65 -4.48 8.25 -11.80
C THR A 65 -5.03 9.63 -12.14
N ASN A 66 -5.87 10.19 -11.26
CA ASN A 66 -6.48 11.51 -11.42
C ASN A 66 -5.86 12.52 -10.45
N ASN A 67 -5.46 13.69 -10.94
CA ASN A 67 -4.81 14.74 -10.15
C ASN A 67 -5.81 15.55 -9.29
N THR A 68 -6.93 14.94 -8.87
CA THR A 68 -7.86 15.54 -7.90
C THR A 68 -7.24 15.44 -6.51
N GLN A 69 -6.22 16.26 -6.26
CA GLN A 69 -5.92 16.69 -4.90
C GLN A 69 -7.08 17.58 -4.46
N MET A 70 -8.15 16.97 -3.98
CA MET A 70 -9.16 17.69 -3.21
C MET A 70 -8.59 17.85 -1.81
N SER A 71 -8.50 19.08 -1.36
CA SER A 71 -8.24 19.37 0.05
C SER A 71 -9.35 18.72 0.91
N PRO A 72 -9.07 18.40 2.18
CA PRO A 72 -10.09 17.87 3.10
C PRO A 72 -11.34 18.76 3.19
N VAL A 73 -11.20 20.06 2.91
CA VAL A 73 -12.30 21.02 2.86
C VAL A 73 -13.21 20.75 1.65
N GLU A 74 -12.64 20.52 0.48
CA GLU A 74 -13.39 20.22 -0.75
C GLU A 74 -14.07 18.85 -0.71
N MET A 75 -13.59 17.90 0.11
CA MET A 75 -14.25 16.60 0.31
C MET A 75 -15.48 16.66 1.22
N LEU A 76 -15.59 17.70 2.07
CA LEU A 76 -16.65 17.85 3.08
C LEU A 76 -17.73 18.86 2.69
N SER A 77 -17.55 19.57 1.57
CA SER A 77 -18.52 20.47 0.94
C SER A 77 -19.39 19.75 -0.08
#